data_AF-A0A7S0WAL3-F1
#
_entry.id   AF-A0A7S0WAL3-F1
#
_cell.length_a   1.000
_cell.length_b   1.000
_cell.length_c   1.000
_cell.angle_alpha   90.00
_cell.angle_beta   90.00
_cell.angle_gamma   90.00
#
_symmetry.space_group_name_H-M   'P 1'
#
loop_
_entity.id
_entity.type
_entity.pdbx_description
1 polymer ?
#
loop_
_entity_poly.entity_id
_entity_poly.type
_entity_poly.pdbx_seq_one_letter_code
_entity_poly.pdbx_strand_id
1 'polypeptide(L)'
;VVAIVRTAARIHAVCCTGVGKSAREDDDDDDGDNGGGDYGVVCALADKTLRVFDLASLSFDASRTLRGGHAHEVTSCCAFGVGGVASACRNGVVALWRVHARGANAPISTHKVMDGAITVIAASA
;
A
#
# COMPACT_ATOMS: atom_id res chain seq x y z
N VAL A 1 -3.40 -13.09 -11.34
CA VAL A 1 -2.73 -14.05 -10.44
C VAL A 1 -1.23 -13.90 -10.63
N VAL A 2 -0.64 -12.80 -10.16
CA VAL A 2 0.80 -12.54 -10.27
C VAL A 2 1.26 -12.04 -8.91
N ALA A 3 2.23 -12.74 -8.32
CA ALA A 3 2.96 -12.37 -7.10
C ALA A 3 2.29 -12.53 -5.71
N ILE A 4 1.41 -13.52 -5.47
CA ILE A 4 1.15 -14.04 -4.11
C ILE A 4 2.07 -15.26 -3.82
N VAL A 5 3.31 -15.25 -4.32
CA VAL A 5 4.09 -16.50 -4.44
C VAL A 5 5.03 -16.77 -3.26
N ARG A 6 5.24 -15.84 -2.32
CA ARG A 6 6.27 -16.04 -1.25
C ARG A 6 5.92 -15.50 0.13
N THR A 7 4.64 -15.36 0.46
CA THR A 7 4.22 -14.97 1.80
C THR A 7 3.63 -16.17 2.53
N ALA A 8 4.30 -16.61 3.60
CA ALA A 8 3.76 -17.60 4.55
C ALA A 8 2.55 -17.06 5.34
N ALA A 9 2.37 -15.74 5.36
CA ALA A 9 1.26 -15.08 6.03
C ALA A 9 0.04 -14.99 5.10
N ARG A 10 -1.15 -15.18 5.69
CA ARG A 10 -2.44 -15.05 4.99
C ARG A 10 -2.66 -13.58 4.61
N ILE A 11 -3.11 -13.37 3.38
CA ILE A 11 -3.55 -12.05 2.89
C ILE A 11 -5.03 -11.89 3.21
N HIS A 12 -5.40 -10.77 3.82
CA HIS A 12 -6.79 -10.44 4.14
C HIS A 12 -7.42 -9.47 3.15
N ALA A 13 -6.65 -8.52 2.65
CA ALA A 13 -7.12 -7.52 1.70
C ALA A 13 -5.99 -7.10 0.76
N VAL A 14 -6.38 -6.57 -0.40
CA VAL A 14 -5.46 -6.00 -1.39
C VAL A 14 -6.04 -4.70 -1.93
N CYS A 15 -5.19 -3.73 -2.23
CA CYS A 15 -5.57 -2.51 -2.94
C CYS A 15 -4.49 -2.12 -3.95
N CYS A 16 -4.88 -1.42 -5.02
CA CYS A 16 -3.95 -0.81 -5.96
C CYS A 16 -3.82 0.68 -5.67
N THR A 17 -2.59 1.19 -5.68
CA THR A 17 -2.29 2.61 -5.60
C THR A 17 -1.50 3.02 -6.84
N GLY A 18 -1.76 4.21 -7.34
CA GLY A 18 -1.02 4.79 -8.46
C GLY A 18 -0.18 5.97 -8.01
N VAL A 19 0.94 6.19 -8.69
CA VAL A 19 1.65 7.47 -8.68
C VAL A 19 1.08 8.30 -9.82
N GLY A 20 0.45 9.42 -9.49
CA GLY A 20 0.07 10.42 -10.48
C GLY A 20 1.34 10.95 -11.13
N LYS A 21 1.42 10.89 -12.46
CA LYS A 21 2.38 11.70 -13.21
C LYS A 21 2.12 13.15 -12.81
N SER A 22 3.12 13.82 -12.25
CA SER A 22 3.08 15.27 -12.10
C SER A 22 2.84 15.82 -13.50
N ALA A 23 1.67 16.40 -13.76
CA ALA A 23 1.41 17.14 -14.98
C ALA A 23 2.37 18.33 -15.00
N ARG A 24 3.53 18.14 -15.62
CA ARG A 24 4.31 19.23 -16.18
C ARG A 24 4.04 19.15 -17.67
N GLU A 25 3.24 20.09 -18.13
CA GLU A 25 3.09 20.41 -19.53
C GLU A 25 4.46 20.86 -20.06
N ASP A 26 4.72 20.51 -21.31
CA ASP A 26 5.79 21.01 -22.20
C ASP A 26 7.22 20.54 -21.91
N ASP A 27 7.69 19.55 -22.69
CA ASP A 27 8.78 19.72 -23.67
C ASP A 27 9.12 18.38 -24.35
N ASP A 28 9.38 18.48 -25.65
CA ASP A 28 9.74 17.41 -26.58
C ASP A 28 10.90 16.53 -26.07
N ASP A 29 10.69 15.21 -26.01
CA ASP A 29 11.67 14.13 -26.31
C ASP A 29 11.01 12.77 -26.00
N ASP A 30 10.55 12.08 -27.05
CA ASP A 30 10.05 10.70 -27.02
C ASP A 30 11.21 9.72 -26.83
N ASP A 31 11.80 9.73 -25.64
CA ASP A 31 12.97 8.94 -25.29
C ASP A 31 12.54 7.62 -24.63
N GLY A 32 11.71 6.83 -25.31
CA GLY A 32 11.50 5.40 -25.03
C GLY A 32 11.28 4.98 -23.57
N ASP A 33 10.82 5.88 -22.70
CA ASP A 33 10.56 5.58 -21.31
C ASP A 33 9.33 4.69 -21.31
N ASN A 34 9.55 3.42 -21.00
CA ASN A 34 8.50 2.47 -20.70
C ASN A 34 7.73 3.02 -19.50
N GLY A 35 6.77 3.91 -19.79
CA GLY A 35 5.94 4.67 -18.87
C GLY A 35 4.94 3.78 -18.14
N GLY A 36 5.44 2.69 -17.59
CA GLY A 36 4.79 1.93 -16.53
C GLY A 36 4.68 2.86 -15.35
N GLY A 37 3.54 3.57 -15.27
CA GLY A 37 3.18 4.30 -14.06
C GLY A 37 3.45 3.38 -12.87
N ASP A 38 4.07 3.92 -11.82
CA ASP A 38 4.45 3.19 -10.62
C ASP A 38 3.20 2.70 -9.87
N TYR A 39 2.48 1.74 -10.43
CA TYR A 39 1.30 1.15 -9.83
C TYR A 39 1.78 0.10 -8.84
N GLY A 40 1.52 0.36 -7.55
CA GLY A 40 1.82 -0.55 -6.47
C GLY A 40 0.59 -1.37 -6.10
N VAL A 41 0.70 -2.70 -6.05
CA VAL A 41 -0.28 -3.52 -5.34
C VAL A 41 0.14 -3.60 -3.88
N VAL A 42 -0.74 -3.22 -2.97
CA VAL A 42 -0.53 -3.36 -1.54
C VAL A 42 -1.36 -4.50 -1.02
N CYS A 43 -0.71 -5.42 -0.30
CA CYS A 43 -1.33 -6.55 0.36
C CYS A 43 -1.33 -6.32 1.87
N ALA A 44 -2.49 -6.44 2.50
CA ALA A 44 -2.66 -6.46 3.95
C ALA A 44 -2.56 -7.90 4.48
N LEU A 45 -1.66 -8.13 5.44
CA LEU A 45 -1.35 -9.47 5.92
C LEU A 45 -1.74 -9.70 7.38
N ALA A 46 -1.98 -10.96 7.71
CA ALA A 46 -2.18 -11.43 9.08
C ALA A 46 -0.93 -11.23 9.97
N ASP A 47 0.27 -11.11 9.38
CA ASP A 47 1.52 -10.88 10.11
C ASP A 47 1.70 -9.43 10.62
N LYS A 48 0.62 -8.63 10.62
CA LYS A 48 0.55 -7.24 11.08
C LYS A 48 1.28 -6.25 10.16
N THR A 49 1.72 -6.70 8.99
CA THR A 49 2.42 -5.89 8.01
C THR A 49 1.59 -5.64 6.77
N LEU A 50 2.03 -4.65 5.99
CA LEU A 50 1.60 -4.50 4.61
C LEU A 50 2.81 -4.65 3.69
N ARG A 51 2.60 -5.26 2.53
CA ARG A 51 3.65 -5.48 1.54
C ARG A 51 3.26 -4.83 0.24
N VAL A 52 4.22 -4.15 -0.36
CA VAL A 52 4.03 -3.43 -1.62
C VAL A 52 4.73 -4.20 -2.73
N PHE A 53 3.99 -4.47 -3.79
CA PHE A 53 4.47 -5.10 -5.00
C PHE A 53 4.46 -4.07 -6.11
N ASP A 54 5.60 -3.93 -6.77
CA ASP A 54 5.71 -3.08 -7.94
C ASP A 54 5.24 -3.88 -9.17
N LEU A 55 4.23 -3.36 -9.86
CA LEU A 55 3.69 -3.98 -11.07
C LEU A 55 4.59 -3.77 -12.30
N ALA A 56 5.43 -2.73 -12.32
CA ALA A 56 6.34 -2.49 -13.44
C ALA A 56 7.43 -3.56 -13.49
N SER A 57 8.05 -3.84 -12.34
CA SER A 57 9.07 -4.89 -12.21
C SER A 57 8.49 -6.29 -11.98
N LEU A 58 7.17 -6.41 -11.78
CA LEU A 58 6.47 -7.62 -11.34
C LEU A 58 7.17 -8.30 -10.15
N SER A 59 7.82 -7.51 -9.30
CA SER A 59 8.74 -7.99 -8.28
C SER A 59 8.34 -7.50 -6.89
N PHE A 60 8.70 -8.31 -5.89
CA PHE A 60 8.58 -7.95 -4.50
C PHE A 60 9.96 -7.69 -3.93
N ASP A 61 10.12 -6.54 -3.31
CA ASP A 61 11.26 -6.24 -2.46
C ASP A 61 10.82 -6.23 -0.99
N ALA A 62 11.48 -7.04 -0.16
CA ALA A 62 11.25 -7.08 1.27
C ALA A 62 11.49 -5.72 1.95
N SER A 63 12.33 -4.87 1.34
CA SER A 63 12.55 -3.49 1.77
C SER A 63 11.28 -2.63 1.73
N ARG A 64 10.29 -3.00 0.91
CA ARG A 64 8.98 -2.33 0.77
C ARG A 64 7.89 -2.94 1.67
N THR A 65 8.30 -3.45 2.83
CA THR A 65 7.36 -3.91 3.85
C THR A 65 7.05 -2.78 4.82
N LEU A 66 5.79 -2.38 4.89
CA LEU A 66 5.27 -1.39 5.81
C LEU A 66 5.00 -2.03 7.18
N ARG A 67 5.60 -1.47 8.24
CA ARG A 67 5.62 -2.05 9.59
C ARG A 67 5.39 -0.97 10.65
N GLY A 68 5.09 -1.40 11.87
CA GLY A 68 5.00 -0.51 13.04
C GLY A 68 3.67 0.23 13.21
N GLY A 69 2.74 0.11 12.26
CA GLY A 69 1.41 0.71 12.37
C GLY A 69 0.36 -0.13 13.10
N HIS A 70 0.54 -1.45 13.15
CA HIS A 70 -0.48 -2.38 13.66
C HIS A 70 0.08 -3.36 14.69
N ALA A 71 -0.66 -3.56 15.78
CA ALA A 71 -0.34 -4.56 16.82
C ALA A 71 -1.08 -5.90 16.60
N HIS A 72 -2.03 -5.94 15.66
CA HIS A 72 -2.82 -7.11 15.29
C HIS A 72 -2.90 -7.29 13.76
N GLU A 73 -3.37 -8.45 13.31
CA GLU A 73 -3.70 -8.78 11.91
C GLU A 73 -4.37 -7.61 11.19
N VAL A 74 -3.82 -7.23 10.04
CA VAL A 74 -4.41 -6.22 9.16
C VAL A 74 -5.56 -6.88 8.43
N THR A 75 -6.77 -6.36 8.64
CA THR A 75 -8.03 -6.95 8.18
C THR A 75 -8.53 -6.31 6.89
N SER A 76 -8.17 -5.04 6.65
CA SER A 76 -8.61 -4.31 5.46
C SER A 76 -7.58 -3.23 5.06
N CYS A 77 -7.53 -2.90 3.78
CA CYS A 77 -6.74 -1.80 3.24
C CYS A 77 -7.44 -1.15 2.05
N CYS A 78 -7.25 0.16 1.87
CA CYS A 78 -7.72 0.88 0.69
C CYS A 78 -6.67 1.92 0.26
N ALA A 79 -6.58 2.20 -1.03
CA ALA A 79 -5.79 3.32 -1.52
C ALA A 79 -6.59 4.62 -1.40
N PHE A 80 -5.89 5.73 -1.15
CA PHE A 80 -6.48 7.07 -1.14
C PHE A 80 -5.48 8.06 -1.72
N GLY A 81 -5.94 8.93 -2.62
CA GLY A 81 -5.09 9.88 -3.33
C GLY A 81 -3.90 9.23 -4.05
N VAL A 82 -2.90 10.05 -4.37
CA VAL A 82 -1.69 9.62 -5.07
C VAL A 82 -0.70 8.99 -4.09
N GLY A 83 -0.44 7.69 -4.25
CA GLY A 83 0.52 6.94 -3.46
C GLY A 83 0.19 6.79 -1.97
N GLY A 84 -1.05 7.09 -1.57
CA GLY A 84 -1.56 6.94 -0.21
C GLY A 84 -2.29 5.61 -0.04
N VAL A 85 -2.09 4.97 1.11
CA VAL A 85 -2.81 3.76 1.50
C VAL A 85 -3.25 3.89 2.95
N ALA A 86 -4.50 3.56 3.22
CA ALA A 86 -5.02 3.37 4.56
C ALA A 86 -5.10 1.88 4.83
N SER A 87 -4.85 1.47 6.07
CA SER A 87 -5.05 0.10 6.48
C SER A 87 -5.58 0.02 7.89
N ALA A 88 -6.39 -1.00 8.14
CA ALA A 88 -7.05 -1.21 9.41
C ALA A 88 -6.78 -2.62 9.93
N CYS A 89 -6.77 -2.77 11.24
CA CYS A 89 -6.54 -4.06 11.87
C CYS A 89 -7.64 -4.44 12.86
N ARG A 90 -7.58 -5.71 13.31
CA ARG A 90 -8.58 -6.29 14.23
C ARG A 90 -8.72 -5.55 15.57
N ASN A 91 -7.72 -4.78 15.98
CA ASN A 91 -7.79 -4.04 17.23
C ASN A 91 -8.44 -2.64 17.08
N GLY A 92 -8.91 -2.28 15.88
CA GLY A 92 -9.61 -1.02 15.64
C GLY A 92 -8.69 0.19 15.42
N VAL A 93 -7.40 -0.05 15.17
CA VAL A 93 -6.46 0.97 14.71
C VAL A 93 -6.48 1.06 13.19
N VAL A 94 -6.53 2.29 12.69
CA VAL A 94 -6.29 2.65 11.29
C VAL A 94 -4.92 3.31 11.19
N ALA A 95 -4.11 2.89 10.23
CA ALA A 95 -2.80 3.45 9.93
C ALA A 95 -2.80 4.00 8.50
N LEU A 96 -2.21 5.19 8.32
CA LEU A 96 -2.05 5.84 7.03
C LEU A 96 -0.60 5.73 6.57
N TRP A 97 -0.41 5.47 5.28
CA TRP A 97 0.89 5.16 4.68
C TRP A 97 1.08 5.95 3.40
N ARG A 98 2.34 6.31 3.10
CA ARG A 98 2.75 6.81 1.79
C ARG A 98 3.74 5.82 1.19
N VAL A 99 3.33 5.17 0.12
CA VAL A 99 3.93 3.92 -0.34
C VAL A 99 5.08 4.13 -1.32
N HIS A 100 5.16 5.31 -1.93
CA HIS A 100 6.15 5.65 -2.96
C HIS A 100 7.26 6.58 -2.48
N ALA A 101 7.26 6.99 -1.21
CA ALA A 101 8.38 7.73 -0.65
C ALA A 101 9.51 6.74 -0.28
N ARG A 102 10.71 6.92 -0.83
CA ARG A 102 11.89 6.11 -0.46
C ARG A 102 12.09 6.15 1.06
N GLY A 103 12.15 4.98 1.69
CA GLY A 103 12.31 4.84 3.15
C GLY A 103 11.00 4.95 3.97
N ALA A 104 9.84 5.07 3.34
CA ALA A 104 8.54 5.16 4.02
C ALA A 104 7.99 3.79 4.45
N ASN A 105 8.73 3.10 5.32
CA ASN A 105 8.31 1.81 5.88
C ASN A 105 7.50 1.96 7.18
N ALA A 106 7.33 3.19 7.67
CA ALA A 106 6.58 3.53 8.86
C ALA A 106 5.26 4.23 8.48
N PRO A 107 4.22 4.12 9.33
CA PRO A 107 2.99 4.85 9.11
C PRO A 107 3.23 6.36 9.23
N ILE A 108 2.53 7.16 8.43
CA ILE A 108 2.44 8.62 8.60
C ILE A 108 1.74 8.92 9.92
N SER A 109 0.65 8.22 10.17
CA SER A 109 -0.12 8.35 11.40
C SER A 109 -0.89 7.06 11.70
N THR A 110 -1.21 6.87 12.97
CA THR A 110 -2.04 5.78 13.45
C THR A 110 -3.10 6.34 14.39
N HIS A 111 -4.34 5.84 14.25
CA HIS A 111 -5.48 6.32 15.00
C HIS A 111 -6.32 5.13 15.48
N LYS A 112 -6.59 5.08 16.78
CA LYS A 112 -7.55 4.16 17.36
C LYS A 112 -8.96 4.72 17.13
N VAL A 113 -9.72 4.10 16.25
CA VAL A 113 -11.04 4.60 15.82
C VAL A 113 -12.16 3.91 16.59
N MET A 114 -12.00 2.63 16.95
CA MET A 114 -13.01 1.88 17.69
C MET A 114 -12.40 0.76 18.53
N ASP A 115 -13.13 0.30 19.55
CA ASP A 115 -12.82 -0.89 20.32
C ASP A 115 -13.46 -2.13 19.70
N GLY A 116 -12.85 -2.62 18.62
CA GLY A 116 -13.28 -3.82 17.94
C GLY A 116 -12.61 -4.00 16.58
N ALA A 117 -12.98 -5.07 15.88
CA ALA A 117 -12.41 -5.38 14.57
C ALA A 117 -12.99 -4.49 13.48
N ILE A 118 -12.12 -3.75 12.80
CA ILE A 118 -12.50 -3.08 11.55
C ILE A 118 -12.51 -4.14 10.45
N THR A 119 -13.68 -4.40 9.89
CA THR A 119 -13.85 -5.44 8.86
C THR A 119 -13.61 -4.91 7.45
N VAL A 120 -13.90 -3.63 7.23
CA VAL A 120 -13.75 -2.96 5.94
C VAL A 120 -13.36 -1.51 6.15
N ILE A 121 -12.50 -1.01 5.26
CA ILE A 121 -12.31 0.43 5.06
C ILE A 121 -12.47 0.76 3.58
N ALA A 122 -13.01 1.94 3.33
CA ALA A 122 -13.12 2.52 2.00
C ALA A 122 -12.69 3.97 2.09
N ALA A 123 -12.07 4.47 1.02
CA ALA A 123 -11.80 5.89 0.84
C ALA A 123 -12.58 6.35 -0.39
N SER A 124 -13.13 7.56 -0.35
CA SER A 124 -13.59 8.21 -1.57
C SER A 124 -12.39 8.86 -2.26
N ALA A 125 -12.30 8.68 -3.57
CA ALA A 125 -11.34 9.37 -4.42
C ALA A 125 -11.77 10.82 -4.67
#